data_AF-X1HQV5-F1
#
_entry.id   AF-X1HQV5-F1
#
_cell.length_a   1.000
_cell.length_b   1.000
_cell.length_c   1.000
_cell.angle_alpha   90.00
_cell.angle_beta   90.00
_cell.angle_gamma   90.00
#
_symmetry.space_group_name_H-M   'P 1'
#
loop_
_entity.id
_entity.type
_entity.pdbx_description
1 polymer ?
#
loop_
_entity_poly.entity_id
_entity_poly.type
_entity_poly.pdbx_seq_one_letter_code
_entity_poly.pdbx_strand_id
1 'polypeptide(L)' 'MKSLFIAATRQNDGKSTLSLGLLQALRKKFPKAGFMKPVGQHYILREGYEIDEDVALMRDVCGMKDNLGDMNPI' A
#
# COMPACT_ATOMS: atom_id res chain seq x y z
N MET A 1 5.38 4.51 -17.53
CA MET A 1 5.14 4.60 -16.06
C MET A 1 6.35 3.99 -15.35
N LYS A 2 6.85 4.58 -14.25
CA LYS A 2 7.93 3.97 -13.45
C LYS A 2 7.31 3.24 -12.26
N SER A 3 7.71 2.01 -12.02
CA SER A 3 7.18 1.15 -10.96
C SER A 3 8.31 0.55 -10.13
N LEU A 4 8.05 0.37 -8.84
CA LEU A 4 8.91 -0.37 -7.92
C LEU A 4 8.10 -1.51 -7.32
N PHE A 5 8.58 -2.74 -7.51
CA PHE A 5 7.98 -3.92 -6.94
C PHE A 5 8.74 -4.32 -5.67
N ILE A 6 8.00 -4.52 -4.58
CA ILE A 6 8.56 -4.93 -3.29
C ILE A 6 7.99 -6.32 -2.97
N ALA A 7 8.89 -7.29 -2.80
CA ALA A 7 8.57 -8.65 -2.42
C ALA A 7 9.46 -9.10 -1.26
N ALA A 8 9.01 -10.13 -0.54
CA ALA A 8 9.75 -10.77 0.53
C ALA A 8 9.76 -12.29 0.30
N THR A 9 10.77 -12.97 0.84
CA THR A 9 10.88 -14.43 0.73
C THR A 9 10.05 -15.15 1.80
N ARG A 10 9.64 -14.46 2.87
CA ARG A 10 8.74 -14.97 3.91
C ARG A 10 7.68 -13.95 4.30
N GLN A 11 6.65 -14.44 4.98
CA GLN A 11 5.69 -13.57 5.68
C GLN A 11 6.39 -12.86 6.84
N ASN A 12 5.97 -11.63 7.12
CA ASN A 12 6.45 -10.81 8.24
C ASN A 12 7.95 -10.40 8.20
N ASP A 13 8.62 -10.50 7.05
CA ASP A 13 10.01 -10.03 6.84
C ASP A 13 10.16 -8.49 6.75
N GLY A 14 9.19 -7.73 7.28
CA GLY A 14 9.26 -6.26 7.31
C GLY A 14 8.89 -5.55 6.00
N LYS A 15 8.33 -6.25 5.01
CA LYS A 15 7.87 -5.66 3.72
C LYS A 15 6.94 -4.45 3.90
N SER A 16 6.04 -4.51 4.89
CA SER A 16 5.06 -3.47 5.17
C SER A 16 5.75 -2.23 5.74
N THR A 17 6.63 -2.41 6.72
CA THR A 17 7.45 -1.33 7.29
C THR A 17 8.34 -0.66 6.24
N LEU A 18 9.01 -1.46 5.39
CA LEU A 18 9.83 -0.95 4.30
C LEU A 18 8.99 -0.15 3.29
N SER A 19 7.86 -0.70 2.87
CA SER A 19 6.96 -0.04 1.92
C SER A 19 6.44 1.29 2.46
N LEU A 20 6.08 1.35 3.75
CA LEU A 20 5.61 2.56 4.40
C LEU A 20 6.68 3.65 4.44
N GLY A 21 7.87 3.32 4.91
CA GLY A 21 8.98 4.26 4.98
C GLY A 21 9.39 4.75 3.59
N LEU A 22 9.44 3.84 2.61
CA LEU A 22 9.80 4.17 1.25
C LEU A 22 8.75 5.05 0.58
N LEU A 23 7.46 4.74 0.75
CA LEU A 23 6.37 5.54 0.21
C LEU A 23 6.39 6.97 0.79
N GLN A 24 6.57 7.13 2.11
CA GLN A 24 6.72 8.44 2.73
C GLN A 24 7.91 9.22 2.16
N ALA A 25 9.07 8.57 2.00
CA ALA A 25 10.26 9.20 1.44
C ALA A 25 10.08 9.57 -0.04
N LEU A 26 9.50 8.67 -0.83
CA LEU A 26 9.23 8.90 -2.25
C LEU A 26 8.23 10.03 -2.45
N ARG A 27 7.16 10.11 -1.65
CA ARG A 27 6.15 11.17 -1.78
C ARG A 27 6.70 12.58 -1.50
N LYS A 28 7.77 12.72 -0.71
CA LYS A 28 8.47 14.02 -0.55
C LYS A 28 9.10 14.52 -1.85
N LYS A 29 9.54 13.61 -2.72
CA LYS A 29 10.20 13.95 -4.00
C LYS A 29 9.27 13.80 -5.21
N PHE A 30 8.31 12.88 -5.12
CA PHE A 30 7.37 12.50 -6.16
C PHE A 30 5.95 12.53 -5.56
N PRO A 31 5.29 13.69 -5.49
CA PRO A 31 3.99 13.84 -4.82
C PRO A 31 2.88 12.93 -5.36
N LYS A 32 3.03 12.44 -6.61
CA LYS A 32 2.11 11.51 -7.28
C LYS A 32 2.46 10.03 -7.08
N ALA A 33 3.42 9.69 -6.22
CA ALA A 33 3.73 8.30 -5.91
C ALA A 33 2.53 7.64 -5.20
N GLY A 34 1.95 6.63 -5.84
CA GLY A 34 0.87 5.81 -5.32
C GLY A 34 1.38 4.52 -4.69
N PHE A 35 0.44 3.77 -4.12
CA PHE A 35 0.66 2.46 -3.53
C PHE A 35 -0.45 1.53 -3.98
N MET A 36 -0.08 0.32 -4.35
CA MET A 36 -1.00 -0.74 -4.75
C MET A 36 -0.49 -2.05 -4.17
N LYS A 37 -1.40 -2.86 -3.63
CA LYS A 37 -1.13 -4.22 -3.20
C LYS A 37 -2.17 -5.14 -3.84
N PRO A 38 -1.81 -5.93 -4.87
CA PRO A 38 -2.77 -6.80 -5.55
C PRO A 38 -3.06 -8.11 -4.80
N VAL A 39 -2.17 -8.53 -3.91
CA VAL A 39 -2.28 -9.81 -3.22
C VAL A 39 -2.25 -9.58 -1.72
N GLY A 40 -3.36 -9.87 -1.07
CA GLY A 40 -3.52 -9.81 0.36
C GLY A 40 -3.86 -11.15 0.97
N GLN A 41 -3.68 -11.25 2.28
CA GLN A 41 -4.08 -12.44 3.05
C GLN A 41 -5.05 -12.08 4.18
N HIS A 42 -4.92 -10.88 4.74
CA HIS A 42 -5.77 -10.39 5.82
C HIS A 42 -6.61 -9.24 5.28
N TYR A 43 -7.88 -9.53 5.06
CA TYR A 43 -8.83 -8.58 4.52
C TYR A 43 -9.68 -7.95 5.62
N ILE A 44 -9.96 -6.65 5.46
CA ILE A 44 -10.87 -5.87 6.29
C ILE A 44 -11.92 -5.21 5.40
N LEU A 45 -13.12 -5.00 5.92
CA LEU A 45 -14.15 -4.22 5.24
C LEU A 45 -13.95 -2.73 5.54
N ARG A 46 -13.66 -1.92 4.52
CA ARG A 46 -13.48 -0.48 4.64
C ARG A 46 -14.10 0.26 3.47
N GLU A 47 -14.97 1.22 3.77
CA GLU A 47 -15.68 2.02 2.75
C GLU A 47 -16.43 1.18 1.71
N GLY A 48 -16.92 0.00 2.13
CA GLY A 48 -17.61 -0.94 1.25
C GLY A 48 -16.69 -1.83 0.40
N TYR A 49 -15.36 -1.68 0.52
CA TYR A 49 -14.38 -2.55 -0.12
C TYR A 49 -13.81 -3.55 0.87
N GLU A 50 -13.68 -4.81 0.46
CA GLU A 50 -12.81 -5.78 1.13
C GLU A 50 -11.37 -5.47 0.68
N ILE A 51 -10.49 -5.10 1.61
CA ILE A 51 -9.11 -4.71 1.29
C ILE A 51 -8.09 -5.28 2.26
N ASP A 52 -6.84 -5.42 1.82
CA ASP A 52 -5.73 -5.80 2.67
C ASP A 52 -5.39 -4.68 3.69
N GLU A 53 -5.08 -5.07 4.93
CA GLU A 53 -4.72 -4.15 6.02
C GLU A 53 -3.55 -3.20 5.67
N ASP A 54 -2.57 -3.64 4.88
CA ASP A 54 -1.45 -2.78 4.45
C ASP A 54 -1.98 -1.60 3.61
N VAL A 55 -3.03 -1.79 2.81
CA VAL A 55 -3.61 -0.74 1.96
C VAL A 55 -4.23 0.35 2.82
N ALA A 56 -5.00 -0.06 3.83
CA ALA A 56 -5.56 0.83 4.84
C ALA A 56 -4.47 1.61 5.59
N LEU A 57 -3.43 0.92 6.05
CA LEU A 57 -2.29 1.51 6.75
C LEU A 57 -1.57 2.56 5.89
N MET A 58 -1.23 2.22 4.65
CA MET A 58 -0.52 3.13 3.76
C MET A 58 -1.35 4.38 3.48
N ARG A 59 -2.65 4.22 3.23
CA ARG A 59 -3.53 5.34 2.92
C ARG A 59 -3.60 6.33 4.08
N ASP A 60 -3.79 5.82 5.29
CA ASP A 60 -3.99 6.66 6.48
C ASP A 60 -2.69 7.35 6.89
N VAL A 61 -1.59 6.61 6.98
CA VAL A 61 -0.32 7.16 7.46
C VAL A 61 0.31 8.10 6.42
N CYS A 62 0.15 7.82 5.12
CA CYS A 62 0.69 8.68 4.07
C CYS A 62 -0.29 9.79 3.61
N GLY A 63 -1.47 9.92 4.24
CA GLY A 63 -2.47 10.92 3.91
C GLY A 63 -2.94 10.84 2.45
N MET A 64 -3.05 9.63 1.91
CA MET A 64 -3.48 9.40 0.53
C MET A 64 -5.00 9.51 0.42
N LYS A 65 -5.48 9.91 -0.76
CA LYS A 65 -6.92 10.08 -1.06
C LYS A 65 -7.36 9.17 -2.21
N ASP A 66 -6.51 8.23 -2.59
CA ASP A 66 -6.77 7.28 -3.66
C ASP A 66 -7.90 6.31 -3.25
N ASN A 67 -8.66 5.85 -4.25
CA ASN A 67 -9.75 4.91 -4.03
C ASN A 67 -9.18 3.56 -3.55
N LEU A 68 -9.78 2.98 -2.49
CA LEU A 68 -9.32 1.73 -1.91
C LEU A 68 -9.36 0.54 -2.88
N GLY A 69 -10.37 0.48 -3.75
CA GLY A 69 -10.47 -0.55 -4.79
C GLY A 69 -9.35 -0.47 -5.82
N ASP A 70 -8.86 0.74 -6.14
CA ASP A 70 -7.72 0.93 -7.03
C ASP A 70 -6.39 0.58 -6.34
N MET A 71 -6.30 0.81 -5.03
CA MET A 71 -5.13 0.46 -4.22
C MET A 71 -5.04 -1.05 -3.92
N ASN A 72 -6.18 -1.74 -3.89
CA ASN A 72 -6.24 -3.19 -3.73
C ASN A 72 -7.16 -3.81 -4.79
N PRO A 73 -6.70 -3.90 -6.05
CA PRO A 73 -7.45 -4.60 -7.07
C PRO A 73 -7.32 -6.10 -6.76
N ILE A 74 -8.36 -6.64 -6.12
CA ILE A 74 -8.56 -8.07 -5.87
C ILE A 74 -9.09 -8.73 -7.15
#